data_AF-A0A4Q3WET9-F1
#
_entry.id   AF-A0A4Q3WET9-F1
#
_cell.length_a   1.000
_cell.length_b   1.000
_cell.length_c   1.000
_cell.angle_alpha   90.00
_cell.angle_beta   90.00
_cell.angle_gamma   90.00
#
_symmetry.space_group_name_H-M   'P 1'
#
loop_
_entity.id
_entity.type
_entity.pdbx_description
1 polymer ?
#
loop_
_entity_poly.entity_id
_entity_poly.type
_entity_poly.pdbx_seq_one_letter_code
_entity_poly.pdbx_strand_id
1 'polypeptide(L)' 'QTLAQIELWTQGEKLEKKVHVLPKHLDEKVAELHLAKLGAKLTKLSKTQADYIGVSENGPFKSNEYRY' A
#
# COMPACT_ATOMS: atom_id res chain seq x y z
N GLN A 1 4.50 -12.01 2.20
CA GLN A 1 5.58 -12.96 1.84
C GLN A 1 5.59 -13.25 0.33
N THR A 2 4.49 -13.71 -0.28
CA THR A 2 4.43 -14.00 -1.73
C THR A 2 4.79 -12.79 -2.62
N LEU A 3 4.30 -11.59 -2.30
CA LEU A 3 4.60 -10.37 -3.08
C LEU A 3 6.09 -10.01 -3.06
N ALA A 4 6.74 -10.10 -1.90
CA ALA A 4 8.17 -9.86 -1.77
C ALA A 4 9.00 -10.87 -2.59
N GLN A 5 8.57 -12.13 -2.64
CA GLN A 5 9.23 -13.15 -3.46
C GLN A 5 9.06 -12.89 -4.96
N ILE A 6 7.88 -12.44 -5.40
CA ILE A 6 7.63 -12.05 -6.80
C ILE A 6 8.51 -10.85 -7.19
N GLU A 7 8.63 -9.87 -6.31
CA GLU A 7 9.44 -8.67 -6.58
C GLU A 7 10.94 -8.97 -6.63
N LEU A 8 11.45 -9.78 -5.69
CA LEU A 8 12.84 -10.26 -5.73
C LEU A 8 13.13 -11.08 -7.00
N TRP A 9 12.19 -11.93 -7.43
CA TRP A 9 12.38 -12.75 -8.62
C TRP A 9 12.35 -11.94 -9.93
N THR A 10 11.45 -10.94 -10.02
CA THR A 10 11.26 -10.16 -11.25
C THR A 10 12.14 -8.91 -11.34
N GLN A 11 12.59 -8.36 -10.22
CA GLN A 11 13.36 -7.11 -10.16
C GLN A 11 14.64 -7.22 -9.33
N GLY A 12 15.08 -8.44 -8.99
CA GLY A 12 16.26 -8.68 -8.15
C GLY A 12 17.54 -8.02 -8.65
N GLU A 13 17.74 -7.90 -9.97
CA GLU A 13 18.91 -7.25 -10.55
C GLU A 13 18.93 -5.72 -10.33
N LYS A 14 17.77 -5.11 -10.08
CA LYS A 14 17.65 -3.67 -9.78
C LYS A 14 17.80 -3.37 -8.29
N LEU A 15 17.85 -4.40 -7.45
CA LEU A 15 17.93 -4.26 -6.00
C LEU A 15 19.39 -4.40 -5.54
N GLU A 16 19.90 -3.34 -4.94
CA GLU A 16 21.20 -3.39 -4.26
C GLU A 16 21.16 -4.39 -3.09
N LYS A 17 22.33 -4.92 -2.71
CA LYS A 17 22.50 -5.83 -1.55
C LYS A 17 22.30 -5.08 -0.22
N LYS A 18 21.07 -4.70 0.06
CA LYS A 18 20.60 -3.95 1.23
C LYS A 18 19.28 -4.54 1.72
N VAL A 19 18.86 -4.13 2.92
CA VAL A 19 17.54 -4.45 3.45
C VAL A 19 16.53 -3.47 2.84
N HIS A 20 15.56 -4.01 2.11
CA HIS A 20 14.47 -3.24 1.50
C HIS A 20 13.15 -3.59 2.17
N VAL A 21 12.24 -2.63 2.24
CA VAL A 21 10.88 -2.80 2.74
C VAL A 21 9.93 -2.59 1.57
N LEU A 22 8.85 -3.40 1.50
CA LEU A 22 7.86 -3.25 0.44
C LEU A 22 7.23 -1.86 0.49
N PRO A 23 6.94 -1.24 -0.66
CA PRO A 23 6.31 0.06 -0.71
C PRO A 23 4.87 0.01 -0.15
N LYS A 24 4.47 1.03 0.63
CA LYS A 24 3.22 1.08 1.40
C LYS A 24 1.94 0.78 0.61
N HIS A 25 1.90 1.11 -0.68
CA HIS A 25 0.75 0.82 -1.54
C HIS A 25 0.44 -0.70 -1.66
N LEU A 26 1.46 -1.56 -1.55
CA LEU A 26 1.27 -3.01 -1.53
C LEU A 26 0.70 -3.49 -0.20
N ASP A 27 1.08 -2.86 0.92
CA ASP A 27 0.51 -3.17 2.23
C ASP A 27 -0.97 -2.76 2.31
N GLU A 28 -1.33 -1.59 1.76
CA GLU A 28 -2.74 -1.15 1.67
C GLU A 28 -3.57 -2.11 0.83
N LYS A 29 -3.05 -2.59 -0.31
CA LYS A 29 -3.71 -3.58 -1.16
C LYS A 29 -3.91 -4.92 -0.45
N VAL A 30 -2.95 -5.36 0.35
CA VAL A 30 -3.10 -6.58 1.16
C VAL A 30 -4.20 -6.39 2.20
N ALA A 31 -4.23 -5.27 2.91
CA ALA A 31 -5.29 -5.00 3.89
C ALA A 31 -6.69 -4.97 3.25
N GLU A 32 -6.85 -4.30 2.11
CA GLU A 32 -8.12 -4.24 1.37
C GLU A 32 -8.67 -5.64 1.04
N LEU A 33 -7.81 -6.55 0.55
CA LEU A 33 -8.22 -7.91 0.18
C LEU A 33 -8.69 -8.75 1.38
N HIS A 34 -8.19 -8.48 2.59
CA HIS A 34 -8.62 -9.17 3.80
C HIS A 34 -9.92 -8.61 4.38
N LEU A 35 -10.19 -7.31 4.22
CA LEU A 35 -11.38 -6.64 4.78
C LEU A 35 -12.69 -7.16 4.19
N ALA A 36 -12.69 -7.53 2.90
CA ALA A 36 -13.87 -8.11 2.24
C ALA A 36 -14.33 -9.42 2.91
N LYS A 37 -13.40 -10.25 3.38
CA LYS A 37 -13.72 -11.51 4.06
C LYS A 37 -14.31 -11.29 5.46
N LEU A 38 -13.98 -10.16 6.10
CA LEU A 38 -14.46 -9.76 7.42
C LEU A 38 -15.76 -8.93 7.37
N GLY A 39 -16.28 -8.65 6.17
CA GLY A 39 -17.49 -7.84 5.98
C GLY A 39 -17.30 -6.35 6.28
N ALA A 40 -16.06 -5.89 6.43
CA ALA A 40 -15.76 -4.48 6.65
C ALA A 40 -15.98 -3.68 5.36
N LYS A 41 -16.69 -2.54 5.46
CA LYS A 41 -16.94 -1.64 4.33
C LYS A 41 -16.04 -0.42 4.43
N LEU A 42 -15.15 -0.26 3.45
CA LEU A 42 -14.33 0.94 3.33
C LEU A 42 -15.13 2.08 2.70
N THR A 43 -15.00 3.27 3.27
CA THR A 43 -15.52 4.51 2.68
C THR A 43 -14.58 4.95 1.57
N LYS A 44 -15.12 5.29 0.40
CA LYS A 44 -14.35 5.89 -0.69
C LYS A 44 -14.34 7.40 -0.52
N LEU A 45 -13.13 7.99 -0.56
CA LEU A 45 -12.99 9.44 -0.56
C LEU A 45 -13.53 10.01 -1.87
N SER A 46 -14.22 11.15 -1.79
CA SER A 46 -14.46 11.98 -2.97
C SER A 46 -13.20 12.77 -3.32
N LYS A 47 -13.10 13.22 -4.57
CA LYS A 47 -12.01 14.08 -5.03
C LYS A 47 -11.74 15.27 -4.09
N THR A 48 -12.80 15.97 -3.70
CA THR A 48 -12.70 17.13 -2.80
C THR A 48 -12.16 16.75 -1.42
N GLN A 49 -12.52 15.57 -0.89
CA GLN A 49 -12.00 15.11 0.41
C GLN A 49 -10.52 14.70 0.31
N ALA A 50 -10.15 14.02 -0.77
CA ALA A 50 -8.78 13.61 -1.03
C ALA A 50 -7.85 14.82 -1.18
N ASP A 51 -8.27 15.81 -1.99
CA ASP A 51 -7.57 17.08 -2.17
C ASP A 51 -7.45 17.86 -0.84
N TYR A 52 -8.50 17.85 -0.01
CA TYR A 52 -8.51 18.54 1.28
C TYR A 52 -7.46 18.01 2.27
N ILE A 53 -7.23 16.69 2.30
CA ILE A 53 -6.22 16.07 3.17
C ILE A 53 -4.88 15.81 2.47
N GLY A 54 -4.74 16.21 1.20
CA GLY A 54 -3.51 16.08 0.43
C GLY A 54 -3.12 14.63 0.11
N VAL A 55 -4.09 13.74 -0.10
CA VAL A 55 -3.86 12.34 -0.52
C VAL A 55 -4.55 12.03 -1.84
N SER A 56 -4.15 10.94 -2.50
CA SER A 56 -4.86 10.40 -3.66
C SER A 56 -6.12 9.65 -3.23
N GLU A 57 -7.17 9.66 -4.07
CA GLU A 57 -8.40 8.87 -3.85
C GLU A 57 -8.14 7.37 -3.69
N ASN A 58 -7.04 6.87 -4.29
CA ASN A 58 -6.63 5.46 -4.25
C ASN A 58 -5.38 5.22 -3.38
N GLY A 59 -4.99 6.21 -2.57
CA GLY A 59 -3.80 6.14 -1.72
C GLY A 59 -2.47 6.35 -2.45
N PRO A 60 -1.33 6.23 -1.73
CA PRO A 60 -1.23 5.89 -0.32
C PRO A 60 -1.89 6.94 0.60
N PHE A 61 -2.65 6.49 1.60
CA PHE A 61 -3.49 7.36 2.43
C PHE A 61 -2.76 7.95 3.65
N LYS A 62 -1.48 7.62 3.82
CA LYS A 62 -0.64 8.02 4.96
C LYS A 62 0.80 8.26 4.51
N SER A 63 1.48 9.16 5.22
CA SER A 63 2.89 9.46 4.98
C SER A 63 3.81 8.29 5.36
N ASN A 64 5.07 8.31 4.91
CA ASN A 64 6.04 7.25 5.20
C ASN A 64 6.36 7.13 6.70
N GLU A 65 6.40 8.23 7.43
CA GLU A 65 6.70 8.28 8.88
C GLU A 65 5.53 7.78 9.76
N TYR A 66 4.36 7.60 9.16
CA TYR A 66 3.18 7.11 9.86
C TYR A 66 3.40 5.69 10.38
N ARG A 67 3.22 5.51 11.70
CA ARG A 67 3.56 4.28 12.40
C ARG A 67 2.54 3.17 12.19
N TYR A 68 1.25 3.48 12.08
CA TYR A 68 0.11 2.65 11.63
C TYR A 68 -1.15 3.47 11.51
#